data_AF-A0A959GAP0-F1
#
_entry.id   AF-A0A959GAP0-F1
#
_cell.length_a   1.000
_cell.length_b   1.000
_cell.length_c   1.000
_cell.angle_alpha   90.00
_cell.angle_beta   90.00
_cell.angle_gamma   90.00
#
_symmetry.space_group_name_H-M   'P 1'
#
loop_
_entity.id
_entity.type
_entity.pdbx_description
1 polymer ?
#
loop_
_entity_poly.entity_id
_entity_poly.type
_entity_poly.pdbx_seq_one_letter_code
_entity_poly.pdbx_strand_id
1 'polypeptide(L)'
;EYYEWWRHISDNRHDDNTLQGDTEKAAFSFSENFLDDILGLRIPLYITYGTRDIGSLGCDYLPIELERIGKKDYVLKAYPGLGHNYEEIDERGTSNYDKMFWDEVFQEFIRWAE
;
A
#
# COMPACT_ATOMS: atom_id res chain seq x y z
N GLU A 1 1.90 10.42 -14.92
CA GLU A 1 2.63 10.43 -13.63
C GLU A 1 3.01 9.03 -13.14
N TYR A 2 2.15 8.24 -12.46
CA TYR A 2 2.58 6.94 -11.87
C TYR A 2 3.23 5.96 -12.84
N TYR A 3 2.61 5.72 -14.01
CA TYR A 3 3.20 4.85 -15.04
C TYR A 3 4.49 5.41 -15.64
N GLU A 4 4.68 6.73 -15.62
CA GLU A 4 5.89 7.37 -16.15
C GLU A 4 7.03 7.26 -15.15
N TRP A 5 6.73 7.42 -13.87
CA TRP A 5 7.62 7.11 -12.77
C TRP A 5 8.04 5.64 -12.80
N TRP A 6 7.11 4.70 -13.01
CA TRP A 6 7.46 3.30 -13.19
C TRP A 6 8.35 3.05 -14.42
N ARG A 7 8.04 3.66 -15.57
CA ARG A 7 8.93 3.55 -16.73
C ARG A 7 10.35 4.02 -16.39
N HIS A 8 10.48 5.13 -15.67
CA HIS A 8 11.78 5.64 -15.21
C HIS A 8 12.52 4.65 -14.30
N ILE A 9 11.87 4.12 -13.26
CA ILE A 9 12.48 3.13 -12.35
C ILE A 9 12.95 1.90 -13.14
N SER A 10 12.11 1.38 -14.04
CA SER A 10 12.43 0.19 -14.84
C SER A 10 13.63 0.39 -15.77
N ASP A 11 13.72 1.56 -16.40
CA ASP A 11 14.84 1.93 -17.27
C ASP A 11 16.16 2.07 -16.47
N ASN A 12 16.06 2.44 -15.18
CA ASN A 12 17.20 2.67 -14.29
C ASN A 12 17.33 1.62 -13.16
N ARG A 13 16.73 0.44 -13.31
CA ARG A 13 16.62 -0.62 -12.27
C ARG A 13 17.92 -1.16 -11.65
N HIS A 14 19.07 -0.71 -12.14
CA HIS A 14 20.40 -1.07 -11.62
C HIS A 14 21.14 0.11 -10.98
N ASP A 15 20.57 1.32 -11.01
CA ASP A 15 21.11 2.51 -10.37
C ASP A 15 20.98 2.38 -8.85
N ASP A 16 22.13 2.37 -8.17
CA ASP A 16 22.28 2.26 -6.72
C ASP A 16 22.74 3.58 -6.06
N ASN A 17 22.53 4.70 -6.74
CA ASN A 17 22.87 6.03 -6.21
C ASN A 17 21.95 6.44 -5.05
N THR A 18 22.52 6.52 -3.84
CA THR A 18 21.79 6.80 -2.59
C THR A 18 21.68 8.30 -2.25
N LEU A 19 22.09 9.21 -3.14
CA LEU A 19 22.14 10.66 -2.83
C LEU A 19 20.76 11.29 -2.58
N GLN A 20 19.69 10.68 -3.07
CA GLN A 20 18.32 11.20 -3.00
C GLN A 20 17.36 10.32 -2.18
N GLY A 21 17.87 9.34 -1.44
CA GLY A 21 17.06 8.38 -0.67
C GLY A 21 17.11 6.99 -1.28
N ASP A 22 15.93 6.36 -1.41
CA ASP A 22 15.82 5.03 -2.01
C ASP A 22 16.27 5.06 -3.48
N THR A 23 17.11 4.09 -3.83
CA THR A 23 17.68 3.96 -5.17
C THR A 23 16.64 3.39 -6.14
N GLU A 24 16.80 3.65 -7.44
CA GLU A 24 15.92 3.03 -8.45
C GLU A 24 16.05 1.51 -8.47
N LYS A 25 17.23 0.99 -8.16
CA LYS A 25 17.45 -0.44 -7.90
C LYS A 25 16.61 -0.95 -6.72
N ALA A 26 16.53 -0.20 -5.62
CA ALA A 26 15.74 -0.57 -4.45
C ALA A 26 14.24 -0.55 -4.78
N ALA A 27 13.74 0.56 -5.35
CA ALA A 27 12.36 0.69 -5.79
C ALA A 27 11.95 -0.42 -6.77
N PHE A 28 12.81 -0.76 -7.72
CA PHE A 28 12.59 -1.88 -8.64
C PHE A 28 12.54 -3.22 -7.90
N SER A 29 13.55 -3.51 -7.07
CA SER A 29 13.69 -4.82 -6.40
C SER A 29 12.62 -5.11 -5.35
N PHE A 30 12.02 -4.07 -4.74
CA PHE A 30 10.97 -4.24 -3.73
C PHE A 30 9.57 -4.29 -4.33
N SER A 31 9.44 -4.07 -5.64
CA SER A 31 8.15 -4.03 -6.33
C SER A 31 7.83 -5.29 -7.12
N GLU A 32 8.33 -6.43 -6.66
CA GLU A 32 7.93 -7.72 -7.19
C GLU A 32 6.43 -7.96 -6.92
N ASN A 33 5.80 -8.77 -7.77
CA ASN A 33 4.39 -9.10 -7.60
C ASN A 33 4.25 -10.16 -6.49
N PHE A 34 3.73 -9.75 -5.34
CA PHE A 34 3.48 -10.63 -4.19
C PHE A 34 2.05 -11.20 -4.13
N LEU A 35 1.27 -11.09 -5.20
CA LEU A 35 -0.13 -11.56 -5.19
C LEU A 35 -0.22 -13.06 -4.88
N ASP A 36 0.59 -13.89 -5.54
CA ASP A 36 0.57 -15.34 -5.31
C ASP A 36 0.97 -15.70 -3.87
N ASP A 37 1.92 -14.95 -3.28
CA ASP A 37 2.32 -15.13 -1.88
C ASP A 37 1.16 -14.78 -0.93
N ILE A 38 0.49 -13.64 -1.15
CA ILE A 38 -0.67 -13.21 -0.37
C ILE A 38 -1.81 -14.25 -0.47
N LEU A 39 -2.10 -14.74 -1.67
CA LEU A 39 -3.13 -15.76 -1.92
C LEU A 39 -2.76 -17.12 -1.29
N GLY A 40 -1.48 -17.40 -1.09
CA GLY A 40 -0.97 -18.59 -0.40
C GLY A 40 -1.11 -18.56 1.13
N LEU A 41 -1.38 -17.40 1.74
CA LEU A 41 -1.44 -17.23 3.19
C LEU A 41 -2.64 -17.95 3.82
N ARG A 42 -2.36 -18.87 4.74
CA ARG A 42 -3.35 -19.66 5.50
C ARG A 42 -3.71 -19.07 6.86
N ILE A 43 -3.21 -17.88 7.16
CA ILE A 43 -3.51 -17.13 8.37
C ILE A 43 -4.56 -16.05 8.08
N PRO A 44 -5.29 -15.58 9.10
CA PRO A 44 -6.15 -14.42 8.95
C PRO A 44 -5.38 -13.20 8.45
N LEU A 45 -5.96 -12.44 7.53
CA LEU A 45 -5.36 -11.23 6.97
C LEU A 45 -6.08 -9.97 7.45
N TYR A 46 -5.32 -8.95 7.79
CA TYR A 46 -5.82 -7.60 8.03
C TYR A 46 -5.04 -6.63 7.16
N ILE A 47 -5.73 -6.02 6.19
CA ILE A 47 -5.13 -5.17 5.17
C ILE A 47 -5.80 -3.80 5.25
N THR A 48 -4.98 -2.75 5.38
CA THR A 48 -5.44 -1.37 5.43
C THR A 48 -4.60 -0.48 4.56
N TYR A 49 -5.21 0.56 4.01
CA TYR A 49 -4.53 1.56 3.18
C TYR A 49 -5.35 2.85 3.07
N GLY A 50 -4.67 3.97 2.81
CA GLY A 50 -5.31 5.22 2.46
C GLY A 50 -5.65 5.28 0.97
N THR A 51 -6.85 5.73 0.59
CA THR A 51 -7.28 5.73 -0.83
C THR A 51 -6.58 6.77 -1.69
N ARG A 52 -5.77 7.66 -1.10
CA ARG A 52 -4.95 8.63 -1.82
C ARG A 52 -3.47 8.25 -1.83
N ASP A 53 -3.12 7.09 -1.28
CA ASP A 53 -1.83 6.46 -1.51
C ASP A 53 -1.80 5.80 -2.90
N ILE A 54 -1.02 6.36 -3.81
CA ILE A 54 -0.88 5.82 -5.16
C ILE A 54 -0.23 4.43 -5.20
N GLY A 55 0.57 4.08 -4.18
CA GLY A 55 1.15 2.75 -4.03
C GLY A 55 0.11 1.68 -3.68
N SER A 56 -1.04 2.09 -3.15
CA SER A 56 -2.10 1.18 -2.69
C SER A 56 -3.11 0.78 -3.77
N LEU A 57 -2.95 1.24 -5.02
CA LEU A 57 -3.91 0.97 -6.12
C LEU A 57 -4.19 -0.52 -6.33
N GLY A 58 -3.22 -1.38 -6.06
CA GLY A 58 -3.39 -2.84 -6.14
C GLY A 58 -4.28 -3.43 -5.04
N CYS A 59 -4.44 -2.74 -3.90
CA CYS A 59 -5.21 -3.25 -2.76
C CYS A 59 -6.71 -3.36 -3.07
N ASP A 60 -7.25 -2.47 -3.92
CA ASP A 60 -8.66 -2.54 -4.36
C ASP A 60 -8.99 -3.84 -5.12
N TYR A 61 -7.99 -4.47 -5.72
CA TYR A 61 -8.15 -5.72 -6.47
C TYR A 61 -8.11 -6.97 -5.57
N LEU A 62 -7.41 -6.91 -4.43
CA LEU A 62 -7.18 -8.06 -3.56
C LEU A 62 -8.46 -8.79 -3.10
N PRO A 63 -9.56 -8.11 -2.70
CA PRO A 63 -10.78 -8.80 -2.30
C PRO A 63 -11.31 -9.73 -3.40
N ILE A 64 -11.24 -9.32 -4.66
CA ILE A 64 -11.73 -10.13 -5.79
C ILE A 64 -10.92 -11.43 -5.88
N GLU A 65 -9.59 -11.34 -5.76
CA GLU A 65 -8.71 -12.52 -5.84
C GLU A 65 -8.83 -13.44 -4.62
N LEU A 66 -8.95 -12.88 -3.41
CA LEU A 66 -9.17 -13.63 -2.18
C LEU A 66 -10.50 -14.39 -2.23
N GLU A 67 -11.58 -13.73 -2.67
CA GLU A 67 -12.89 -14.35 -2.88
C GLU A 67 -12.87 -15.42 -3.96
N ARG A 68 -12.13 -15.19 -5.07
CA ARG A 68 -11.97 -16.14 -6.18
C ARG A 68 -11.40 -17.47 -5.72
N ILE A 69 -10.48 -17.47 -4.75
CA ILE A 69 -9.89 -18.69 -4.17
C ILE A 69 -10.67 -19.21 -2.94
N GLY A 70 -11.77 -18.54 -2.56
CA GLY A 70 -12.60 -18.93 -1.43
C GLY A 70 -12.02 -18.59 -0.06
N LYS A 71 -11.04 -17.68 0.04
CA LYS A 71 -10.51 -17.21 1.32
C LYS A 71 -11.54 -16.29 1.98
N LYS A 72 -11.89 -16.56 3.25
CA LYS A 72 -12.94 -15.86 3.99
C LYS A 72 -12.45 -15.17 5.26
N ASP A 73 -11.25 -15.51 5.71
CA ASP A 73 -10.59 -15.00 6.91
C ASP A 73 -9.71 -13.79 6.55
N TYR A 74 -10.33 -12.75 6.01
CA TYR A 74 -9.65 -11.49 5.75
C TYR A 74 -10.52 -10.29 6.12
N VAL A 75 -9.87 -9.22 6.54
CA VAL A 75 -10.44 -7.88 6.65
C VAL A 75 -9.63 -6.99 5.73
N LEU A 76 -10.33 -6.26 4.86
CA LEU A 76 -9.73 -5.21 4.05
C LEU A 76 -10.48 -3.91 4.32
N LYS A 77 -9.75 -2.87 4.73
CA LYS A 77 -10.34 -1.56 5.04
C LYS A 77 -9.56 -0.44 4.34
N ALA A 78 -10.24 0.19 3.40
CA ALA A 78 -9.79 1.42 2.77
C ALA A 78 -10.17 2.62 3.66
N TYR A 79 -9.26 3.57 3.82
CA TYR A 79 -9.51 4.84 4.51
C TYR A 79 -9.61 5.98 3.48
N PRO A 80 -10.82 6.47 3.16
CA PRO A 80 -11.03 7.47 2.14
C PRO A 80 -10.28 8.77 2.44
N GLY A 81 -9.58 9.30 1.44
CA GLY A 81 -8.90 10.60 1.53
C GLY A 81 -7.53 10.58 2.21
N LEU A 82 -7.12 9.44 2.77
CA LEU A 82 -5.84 9.33 3.47
C LEU A 82 -4.69 8.92 2.54
N GLY A 83 -3.48 9.38 2.88
CA GLY A 83 -2.23 9.10 2.18
C GLY A 83 -1.53 7.83 2.66
N HIS A 84 -0.28 7.68 2.22
CA HIS A 84 0.58 6.52 2.51
C HIS A 84 0.78 6.28 4.01
N ASN A 85 0.83 7.37 4.77
CA ASN A 85 1.06 7.33 6.21
C ASN A 85 -0.24 7.52 7.01
N TYR A 86 -1.42 7.36 6.39
CA TYR A 86 -2.72 7.66 6.99
C TYR A 86 -2.90 9.12 7.42
N GLU A 87 -2.17 10.04 6.80
CA GLU A 87 -2.40 11.48 6.90
C GLU A 87 -3.54 11.91 5.97
N GLU A 88 -4.28 12.96 6.32
CA GLU A 88 -5.22 13.58 5.36
C GLU A 88 -4.44 14.16 4.18
N ILE A 89 -4.87 13.89 2.95
CA ILE A 89 -4.37 14.59 1.77
C ILE A 89 -5.38 15.68 1.37
N ASP A 90 -4.92 16.93 1.34
CA ASP A 90 -5.75 18.08 1.03
C ASP A 90 -6.23 18.11 -0.44
N GLU A 91 -7.13 19.03 -0.78
CA GLU A 91 -7.67 19.15 -2.15
C GLU A 91 -6.59 19.40 -3.22
N ARG A 92 -5.40 19.88 -2.83
CA ARG A 92 -4.27 20.14 -3.72
C ARG A 92 -3.34 18.93 -3.86
N GLY A 93 -3.57 17.85 -3.12
CA GLY A 93 -2.72 16.67 -3.13
C GLY A 93 -1.56 16.73 -2.13
N THR A 94 -1.59 17.66 -1.17
CA THR A 94 -0.52 17.83 -0.17
C THR A 94 -0.84 17.07 1.11
N SER A 95 0.15 16.36 1.64
CA SER A 95 0.06 15.70 2.95
C SER A 95 -0.14 16.70 4.08
N ASN A 96 -1.18 16.49 4.89
CA ASN A 96 -1.43 17.25 6.11
C ASN A 96 -1.01 16.43 7.33
N TYR A 97 0.26 16.54 7.71
CA TYR A 97 0.82 15.80 8.84
C TYR A 97 0.33 16.29 10.22
N ASP A 98 -0.39 17.42 10.29
CA ASP A 98 -1.08 17.83 11.51
C ASP A 98 -2.38 17.03 11.75
N LYS A 99 -2.84 16.30 10.73
CA LYS A 99 -4.03 15.46 10.76
C LYS A 99 -3.71 14.02 10.39
N MET A 100 -3.13 13.32 11.36
CA MET A 100 -2.84 11.89 11.30
C MET A 100 -4.01 11.06 11.84
N PHE A 101 -4.29 9.92 11.21
CA PHE A 101 -5.33 8.98 11.64
C PHE A 101 -4.77 7.68 12.23
N TRP A 102 -3.51 7.67 12.64
CA TRP A 102 -2.87 6.50 13.26
C TRP A 102 -3.66 5.91 14.42
N ASP A 103 -4.15 6.75 15.34
CA ASP A 103 -4.89 6.27 16.51
C ASP A 103 -6.14 5.46 16.11
N GLU A 104 -6.88 5.90 15.09
CA GLU A 104 -8.04 5.18 14.58
C GLU A 104 -7.63 3.84 13.96
N VAL A 105 -6.63 3.88 13.06
CA VAL A 105 -6.13 2.71 12.33
C VAL A 105 -5.60 1.65 13.30
N PHE A 106 -4.78 2.04 14.27
CA PHE A 106 -4.21 1.12 15.26
C PHE A 106 -5.25 0.57 16.23
N GLN A 107 -6.22 1.38 16.66
CA GLN A 107 -7.30 0.88 17.52
C GLN A 107 -8.15 -0.17 16.81
N GLU A 108 -8.37 -0.04 15.50
CA GLU A 108 -9.09 -1.05 14.72
C GLU A 108 -8.28 -2.32 14.52
N PHE A 109 -6.98 -2.19 14.27
CA PHE A 109 -6.09 -3.33 14.23
C PHE A 109 -6.10 -4.10 15.57
N ILE A 110 -6.01 -3.40 16.70
CA ILE A 110 -6.09 -4.01 18.04
C ILE A 110 -7.40 -4.77 18.20
N ARG A 111 -8.54 -4.15 17.85
CA ARG A 111 -9.85 -4.81 17.93
C ARG A 111 -9.98 -6.05 17.06
N TRP A 112 -9.27 -6.11 15.93
CA TRP A 112 -9.25 -7.29 15.07
C TRP A 112 -8.34 -8.40 15.62
N ALA A 113 -7.27 -8.02 16.32
CA ALA A 113 -6.27 -8.94 16.84
C ALA A 113 -6.65 -9.62 18.17
N GLU A 114 -7.61 -9.06 18.92
CA GLU A 114 -8.17 -9.61 20.16
C GLU A 114 -9.20 -10.74 19.92
#